data_AF-A0A1Y1V7H9-F1
#
_entry.id   AF-A0A1Y1V7H9-F1
#
_cell.length_a   1.000
_cell.length_b   1.000
_cell.length_c   1.000
_cell.angle_alpha   90.00
_cell.angle_beta   90.00
_cell.angle_gamma   90.00
#
_symmetry.space_group_name_H-M   'P 1'
#
loop_
_entity.id
_entity.type
_entity.pdbx_description
1 polymer ?
#
loop_
_entity_poly.entity_id
_entity_poly.type
_entity_poly.pdbx_seq_one_letter_code
_entity_poly.pdbx_strand_id
1 'polypeptide(L)'
;MKFFTLIPVAIVALTSCLPAVNAYWKPKPGLKWNWALGTKVSEIPIENTDYEVIDIDLYGATKEIINKMHSNNKKVICYFSAGTYEKSREEAQGMLKVNGLVRNKMEEWDEYWLDFRLDEVKSFMIERLELAKSKGCDGIEFDNVDTFTNVDWDDAITVEDQLKYDKWLATEAHNRNMAAGFKNSIELLDDLKDIFDFAINEECNEYNECDDYSVFLNKNIAVFVALYGYPTDKTFMNGICSQVKGLNLSIIIKDPSESLTYDYTAFEYEKFCGSSSTTKKTTTTTKKTTTTTTAKKTTTTTPVKKTTTSTKKTTTATKKTTTTTKKATTTIKKTTTKKTTTKKSTTSTKKSSTTKKTTKTSAATKKCSIVVSTVTKCD
;
A
#
# COMPACT_ATOMS: atom_id res chain seq x y z
N MET A 1 -31.19 69.61 -32.19
CA MET A 1 -30.64 68.57 -31.29
C MET A 1 -31.10 67.21 -31.81
N LYS A 2 -30.18 66.26 -32.05
CA LYS A 2 -30.53 64.88 -32.42
C LYS A 2 -30.32 63.98 -31.20
N PHE A 3 -31.38 63.36 -30.69
CA PHE A 3 -31.28 62.37 -29.63
C PHE A 3 -30.78 61.04 -30.23
N PHE A 4 -29.69 60.50 -29.68
CA PHE A 4 -29.27 59.13 -29.93
C PHE A 4 -29.87 58.23 -28.86
N THR A 5 -30.77 57.33 -29.26
CA THR A 5 -31.36 56.33 -28.38
C THR A 5 -30.36 55.19 -28.18
N LEU A 6 -29.79 55.07 -26.99
CA LEU A 6 -28.95 53.93 -26.61
C LEU A 6 -29.82 52.70 -26.37
N ILE A 7 -29.64 51.66 -27.20
CA ILE A 7 -30.23 50.34 -26.98
C ILE A 7 -29.31 49.58 -26.02
N PRO A 8 -29.80 49.09 -24.86
CA PRO A 8 -29.00 48.28 -23.96
C PRO A 8 -28.79 46.89 -24.57
N VAL A 9 -27.54 46.55 -24.90
CA VAL A 9 -27.17 45.19 -25.30
C VAL A 9 -27.18 44.31 -24.06
N ALA A 10 -28.18 43.46 -23.94
CA ALA A 10 -28.25 42.46 -22.88
C ALA A 10 -27.17 41.38 -23.13
N ILE A 11 -26.07 41.44 -22.37
CA ILE A 11 -25.06 40.38 -22.35
C ILE A 11 -25.67 39.19 -21.60
N VAL A 12 -26.22 38.24 -22.35
CA VAL A 12 -26.61 36.94 -21.80
C VAL A 12 -25.33 36.16 -21.50
N ALA A 13 -24.95 36.13 -20.23
CA ALA A 13 -23.87 35.27 -19.76
C ALA A 13 -24.30 33.80 -19.92
N LEU A 14 -23.79 33.13 -20.96
CA LEU A 14 -23.86 31.68 -21.06
C LEU A 14 -22.96 31.08 -19.97
N THR A 15 -23.53 30.80 -18.80
CA THR A 15 -22.88 30.01 -17.77
C THR A 15 -22.75 28.58 -18.27
N SER A 16 -21.64 28.30 -18.96
CA SER A 16 -21.30 26.96 -19.44
C SER A 16 -21.21 26.00 -18.26
N CYS A 17 -22.22 25.14 -18.12
CA CYS A 17 -22.21 24.03 -17.18
C CYS A 17 -21.20 22.98 -17.68
N LEU A 18 -19.91 23.25 -17.49
CA LEU A 18 -18.89 22.22 -17.56
C LEU A 18 -19.23 21.19 -16.47
N PRO A 19 -19.30 19.88 -16.78
CA PRO A 19 -19.40 18.88 -15.73
C PRO A 19 -18.20 19.06 -14.80
N ALA A 20 -18.46 19.04 -13.49
CA ALA A 20 -17.39 19.01 -12.51
C ALA A 20 -16.60 17.71 -12.72
N VAL A 21 -15.49 17.81 -13.43
CA VAL A 21 -14.53 16.71 -13.56
C VAL A 21 -13.96 16.51 -12.17
N ASN A 22 -14.37 15.41 -11.52
CA ASN A 22 -13.75 14.94 -10.29
C ASN A 22 -12.27 14.63 -10.58
N ALA A 23 -11.44 15.65 -10.43
CA ALA A 23 -10.00 15.60 -10.60
C ALA A 23 -9.36 15.29 -9.24
N TYR A 24 -9.73 14.15 -8.67
CA TYR A 24 -9.04 13.58 -7.52
C TYR A 24 -7.60 13.22 -7.91
N TRP A 25 -6.74 13.16 -6.90
CA TRP A 25 -5.33 12.91 -7.10
C TRP A 25 -5.10 11.51 -7.69
N LYS A 26 -4.24 11.41 -8.71
CA LYS A 26 -3.80 10.14 -9.30
C LYS A 26 -2.28 10.05 -9.18
N PRO A 27 -1.75 9.45 -8.10
CA PRO A 27 -0.32 9.31 -7.90
C PRO A 27 0.32 8.44 -8.98
N LYS A 28 1.62 8.67 -9.22
CA LYS A 28 2.41 7.95 -10.21
C LYS A 28 3.54 7.18 -9.53
N PRO A 29 4.03 6.07 -10.12
CA PRO A 29 5.18 5.33 -9.61
C PRO A 29 6.40 6.20 -9.29
N GLY A 30 7.09 5.89 -8.19
CA GLY A 30 8.35 6.53 -7.80
C GLY A 30 8.25 7.80 -6.94
N LEU A 31 7.06 8.17 -6.47
CA LEU A 31 6.88 9.25 -5.49
C LEU A 31 7.61 8.92 -4.18
N LYS A 32 8.33 9.88 -3.58
CA LYS A 32 8.87 9.69 -2.23
C LYS A 32 7.73 9.72 -1.21
N TRP A 33 7.74 8.80 -0.25
CA TRP A 33 6.67 8.71 0.75
C TRP A 33 7.18 8.33 2.15
N ASN A 34 6.30 8.42 3.14
CA ASN A 34 6.43 7.79 4.45
C ASN A 34 5.04 7.41 5.00
N TRP A 35 5.01 6.50 5.97
CA TRP A 35 3.82 5.99 6.65
C TRP A 35 4.05 6.07 8.15
N ALA A 36 3.13 6.70 8.88
CA ALA A 36 3.39 7.16 10.24
C ALA A 36 2.15 7.07 11.17
N LEU A 37 1.46 5.92 11.17
CA LEU A 37 0.25 5.71 11.98
C LEU A 37 0.52 5.71 13.50
N GLY A 38 1.68 5.20 13.92
CA GLY A 38 2.11 5.12 15.32
C GLY A 38 2.72 6.43 15.86
N THR A 39 2.90 7.46 15.02
CA THR A 39 3.31 8.79 15.46
C THR A 39 2.13 9.74 15.52
N LYS A 40 2.02 10.45 16.63
CA LYS A 40 1.01 11.49 16.78
C LYS A 40 1.17 12.54 15.68
N VAL A 41 0.13 12.71 14.85
CA VAL A 41 0.20 13.48 13.60
C VAL A 41 0.73 14.91 13.77
N SER A 42 0.47 15.56 14.91
CA SER A 42 0.98 16.90 15.23
C SER A 42 2.50 16.99 15.42
N GLU A 43 3.18 15.85 15.59
CA GLU A 43 4.62 15.74 15.86
C GLU A 43 5.41 15.25 14.63
N ILE A 44 4.74 14.89 13.54
CA ILE A 44 5.36 14.50 12.26
C ILE A 44 6.14 15.70 11.68
N PRO A 45 7.46 15.55 11.40
CA PRO A 45 8.23 16.57 10.68
C PRO A 45 7.73 16.75 9.24
N ILE A 46 7.34 17.98 8.88
CA ILE A 46 6.84 18.32 7.53
C ILE A 46 7.73 19.33 6.77
N GLU A 47 8.59 20.04 7.51
CA GLU A 47 9.52 21.05 6.99
C GLU A 47 10.90 20.41 6.80
N ASN A 48 11.61 20.74 5.70
CA ASN A 48 12.92 20.18 5.35
C ASN A 48 12.96 18.64 5.18
N THR A 49 11.82 18.00 4.87
CA THR A 49 11.71 16.57 4.58
C THR A 49 11.59 16.30 3.07
N ASP A 50 12.12 15.17 2.60
CA ASP A 50 12.17 14.82 1.17
C ASP A 50 11.02 13.94 0.66
N TYR A 51 10.15 13.44 1.55
CA TYR A 51 8.92 12.75 1.15
C TYR A 51 7.93 13.71 0.49
N GLU A 52 7.22 13.26 -0.53
CA GLU A 52 6.16 13.99 -1.24
C GLU A 52 4.77 13.59 -0.73
N VAL A 53 4.62 12.33 -0.31
CA VAL A 53 3.40 11.74 0.24
C VAL A 53 3.62 11.36 1.71
N ILE A 54 2.63 11.60 2.57
CA ILE A 54 2.59 11.06 3.93
C ILE A 54 1.26 10.36 4.14
N ASP A 55 1.31 9.19 4.74
CA ASP A 55 0.13 8.44 5.16
C ASP A 55 0.05 8.40 6.69
N ILE A 56 -1.13 8.76 7.23
CA ILE A 56 -1.37 9.12 8.62
C ILE A 56 -2.73 8.62 9.11
N ASP A 57 -2.85 8.37 10.41
CA ASP A 57 -4.12 8.02 11.04
C ASP A 57 -5.17 9.15 10.86
N LEU A 58 -6.32 8.79 10.28
CA LEU A 58 -7.43 9.73 10.02
C LEU A 58 -7.88 10.48 11.27
N TYR A 59 -7.90 9.82 12.43
CA TYR A 59 -8.49 10.36 13.65
C TYR A 59 -7.51 11.26 14.40
N GLY A 60 -6.22 10.90 14.41
CA GLY A 60 -5.13 11.72 14.95
C GLY A 60 -4.89 13.02 14.17
N ALA A 61 -5.30 13.09 12.91
CA ALA A 61 -5.17 14.29 12.08
C ALA A 61 -6.25 15.35 12.37
N THR A 62 -5.90 16.64 12.28
CA THR A 62 -6.87 17.73 12.17
C THR A 62 -6.74 18.44 10.83
N LYS A 63 -7.78 19.20 10.45
CA LYS A 63 -7.79 19.98 9.20
C LYS A 63 -6.63 20.98 9.14
N GLU A 64 -6.27 21.57 10.27
CA GLU A 64 -5.19 22.54 10.40
C GLU A 64 -3.83 21.89 10.14
N ILE A 65 -3.63 20.66 10.63
CA ILE A 65 -2.40 19.90 10.40
C ILE A 65 -2.28 19.50 8.92
N ILE A 66 -3.36 19.01 8.31
CA ILE A 66 -3.40 18.64 6.88
C ILE A 66 -3.18 19.87 5.99
N ASN A 67 -3.84 21.00 6.28
CA ASN A 67 -3.56 22.27 5.61
C ASN A 67 -2.08 22.70 5.75
N LYS A 68 -1.43 22.44 6.90
CA LYS A 68 0.00 22.70 7.09
C LYS A 68 0.88 21.76 6.24
N MET A 69 0.50 20.49 6.11
CA MET A 69 1.14 19.52 5.20
C MET A 69 1.02 19.94 3.73
N HIS A 70 -0.19 20.31 3.29
CA HIS A 70 -0.44 20.86 1.95
C HIS A 70 0.35 22.13 1.66
N SER A 71 0.46 23.03 2.65
CA SER A 71 1.26 24.26 2.54
C SER A 71 2.76 23.99 2.42
N ASN A 72 3.22 22.80 2.82
CA ASN A 72 4.58 22.28 2.61
C ASN A 72 4.66 21.35 1.37
N ASN A 73 3.69 21.48 0.45
CA ASN A 73 3.59 20.75 -0.81
C ASN A 73 3.59 19.22 -0.66
N LYS A 74 3.07 18.72 0.47
CA LYS A 74 2.86 17.29 0.71
C LYS A 74 1.47 16.85 0.22
N LYS A 75 1.35 15.58 -0.17
CA LYS A 75 0.06 14.89 -0.32
C LYS A 75 -0.21 14.03 0.90
N VAL A 76 -1.47 14.01 1.34
CA VAL A 76 -1.88 13.31 2.56
C VAL A 76 -2.82 12.17 2.21
N ILE A 77 -2.40 10.94 2.49
CA ILE A 77 -3.27 9.78 2.57
C ILE A 77 -3.75 9.68 4.03
N CYS A 78 -5.00 9.29 4.22
CA CYS A 78 -5.59 9.09 5.54
C CYS A 78 -6.02 7.63 5.72
N TYR A 79 -5.41 6.96 6.69
CA TYR A 79 -5.70 5.59 7.09
C TYR A 79 -7.01 5.46 7.86
N PHE A 80 -7.79 4.44 7.52
CA PHE A 80 -8.64 3.72 8.47
C PHE A 80 -8.80 2.25 8.04
N SER A 81 -9.00 1.35 9.00
CA SER A 81 -9.33 -0.04 8.67
C SER A 81 -10.73 -0.16 8.11
N ALA A 82 -10.88 -0.63 6.87
CA ALA A 82 -12.17 -0.84 6.23
C ALA A 82 -12.78 -2.23 6.49
N GLY A 83 -11.97 -3.20 6.93
CA GLY A 83 -12.40 -4.57 7.23
C GLY A 83 -12.48 -4.95 8.70
N THR A 84 -12.05 -4.09 9.64
CA THR A 84 -12.05 -4.40 11.09
C THR A 84 -12.76 -3.35 11.94
N TYR A 85 -13.21 -3.83 13.09
CA TYR A 85 -13.70 -3.07 14.24
C TYR A 85 -12.54 -2.76 15.19
N GLU A 86 -12.29 -1.48 15.38
CA GLU A 86 -11.28 -0.93 16.27
C GLU A 86 -11.96 -0.30 17.50
N LYS A 87 -11.74 -0.85 18.71
CA LYS A 87 -12.44 -0.43 19.95
C LYS A 87 -12.28 1.05 20.32
N SER A 88 -11.20 1.69 19.87
CA SER A 88 -10.80 3.05 20.19
C SER A 88 -11.49 4.12 19.32
N ARG A 89 -12.14 3.73 18.21
CA ARG A 89 -12.78 4.67 17.28
C ARG A 89 -14.13 5.15 17.81
N GLU A 90 -14.55 6.34 17.40
CA GLU A 90 -15.77 6.98 17.90
C GLU A 90 -17.04 6.21 17.49
N GLU A 91 -17.09 5.76 16.24
CA GLU A 91 -18.19 5.00 15.66
C GLU A 91 -18.27 3.53 16.10
N ALA A 92 -17.25 3.02 16.80
CA ALA A 92 -17.14 1.63 17.25
C ALA A 92 -18.39 1.16 18.03
N GLN A 93 -18.90 1.99 18.93
CA GLN A 93 -20.12 1.68 19.71
C GLN A 93 -21.40 1.64 18.85
N GLY A 94 -21.36 2.15 17.62
CA GLY A 94 -22.39 1.96 16.60
C GLY A 94 -22.32 0.57 15.99
N MET A 95 -21.14 0.12 15.56
CA MET A 95 -20.93 -1.18 14.94
C MET A 95 -21.36 -2.35 15.84
N LEU A 96 -21.09 -2.27 17.15
CA LEU A 96 -21.52 -3.28 18.14
C LEU A 96 -23.05 -3.45 18.27
N LYS A 97 -23.86 -2.51 17.75
CA LYS A 97 -25.32 -2.59 17.76
C LYS A 97 -25.88 -3.34 16.55
N VAL A 98 -25.06 -3.56 15.52
CA VAL A 98 -25.43 -4.31 14.32
C VAL A 98 -25.15 -5.79 14.57
N ASN A 99 -26.21 -6.59 14.64
CA ASN A 99 -26.11 -8.01 14.95
C ASN A 99 -25.36 -8.78 13.84
N GLY A 100 -24.24 -9.41 14.20
CA GLY A 100 -23.41 -10.20 13.28
C GLY A 100 -22.34 -9.42 12.52
N LEU A 101 -22.29 -8.09 12.65
CA LEU A 101 -21.29 -7.25 11.98
C LEU A 101 -19.89 -7.47 12.55
N VAL A 102 -19.72 -7.32 13.86
CA VAL A 102 -18.43 -7.56 14.52
C VAL A 102 -18.31 -9.05 14.84
N ARG A 103 -17.33 -9.73 14.23
CA ARG A 103 -17.13 -11.19 14.33
C ARG A 103 -15.91 -11.54 15.21
N ASN A 104 -15.04 -12.46 14.78
CA ASN A 104 -13.91 -12.91 15.59
C ASN A 104 -12.83 -11.83 15.71
N LYS A 105 -12.07 -11.93 16.79
CA LYS A 105 -10.83 -11.17 16.96
C LYS A 105 -9.77 -11.62 15.94
N MET A 106 -8.93 -10.70 15.47
CA MET A 106 -7.66 -10.98 14.79
C MET A 106 -6.65 -11.67 15.74
N GLU A 107 -5.60 -12.28 15.18
CA GLU A 107 -4.54 -12.92 15.97
C GLU A 107 -3.51 -11.90 16.46
N GLU A 108 -3.04 -11.00 15.59
CA GLU A 108 -2.00 -10.00 15.89
C GLU A 108 -2.54 -8.80 16.67
N TRP A 109 -3.68 -8.24 16.27
CA TRP A 109 -4.19 -6.93 16.73
C TRP A 109 -5.39 -7.05 17.70
N ASP A 110 -5.68 -6.02 18.52
CA ASP A 110 -6.89 -6.00 19.39
C ASP A 110 -8.17 -5.56 18.66
N GLU A 111 -8.29 -6.05 17.42
CA GLU A 111 -9.31 -5.71 16.44
C GLU A 111 -10.12 -6.96 16.06
N TYR A 112 -11.27 -6.74 15.44
CA TYR A 112 -12.26 -7.79 15.16
C TYR A 112 -12.74 -7.66 13.73
N TRP A 113 -12.74 -8.73 12.97
CA TRP A 113 -13.17 -8.73 11.57
C TRP A 113 -14.64 -8.33 11.42
N LEU A 114 -14.95 -7.57 10.37
CA LEU A 114 -16.29 -7.12 10.00
C LEU A 114 -16.92 -8.00 8.92
N ASP A 115 -18.17 -8.41 9.12
CA ASP A 115 -19.00 -8.97 8.05
C ASP A 115 -19.58 -7.85 7.17
N PHE A 116 -18.76 -7.36 6.24
CA PHE A 116 -19.12 -6.25 5.35
C PHE A 116 -20.23 -6.57 4.33
N ARG A 117 -20.76 -7.80 4.32
CA ARG A 117 -21.96 -8.17 3.55
C ARG A 117 -23.24 -7.56 4.14
N LEU A 118 -23.20 -7.15 5.42
CA LEU A 118 -24.26 -6.37 6.06
C LEU A 118 -24.18 -4.91 5.58
N ASP A 119 -25.24 -4.43 4.92
CA ASP A 119 -25.27 -3.08 4.33
C ASP A 119 -25.07 -1.96 5.38
N GLU A 120 -25.36 -2.23 6.67
CA GLU A 120 -25.11 -1.33 7.79
C GLU A 120 -23.62 -0.98 7.98
N VAL A 121 -22.67 -1.78 7.48
CA VAL A 121 -21.24 -1.40 7.49
C VAL A 121 -21.00 -0.09 6.74
N LYS A 122 -21.81 0.16 5.69
CA LYS A 122 -21.60 1.24 4.74
C LYS A 122 -21.79 2.62 5.34
N SER A 123 -22.70 2.79 6.30
CA SER A 123 -22.88 4.08 6.98
C SER A 123 -21.62 4.48 7.76
N PHE A 124 -20.96 3.53 8.44
CA PHE A 124 -19.73 3.82 9.19
C PHE A 124 -18.56 4.17 8.26
N MET A 125 -18.42 3.48 7.12
CA MET A 125 -17.38 3.81 6.14
C MET A 125 -17.67 5.13 5.41
N ILE A 126 -18.95 5.46 5.17
CA ILE A 126 -19.36 6.77 4.66
C ILE A 126 -19.01 7.88 5.67
N GLU A 127 -19.29 7.69 6.97
CA GLU A 127 -18.92 8.64 8.03
C GLU A 127 -17.41 8.90 8.08
N ARG A 128 -16.59 7.83 8.00
CA ARG A 128 -15.13 7.91 7.89
C ARG A 128 -14.67 8.67 6.65
N LEU A 129 -15.28 8.42 5.50
CA LEU A 129 -14.95 9.10 4.24
C LEU A 129 -15.38 10.58 4.23
N GLU A 130 -16.53 10.95 4.82
CA GLU A 130 -16.89 12.36 5.02
C GLU A 130 -15.96 13.05 6.01
N LEU A 131 -15.53 12.36 7.08
CA LEU A 131 -14.54 12.88 8.02
C LEU A 131 -13.22 13.19 7.31
N ALA A 132 -12.69 12.24 6.53
CA ALA A 132 -11.47 12.41 5.74
C ALA A 132 -11.57 13.59 4.77
N LYS A 133 -12.67 13.67 4.01
CA LYS A 133 -12.97 14.79 3.11
C LYS A 133 -13.05 16.13 3.85
N SER A 134 -13.67 16.17 5.04
CA SER A 134 -13.83 17.40 5.83
C SER A 134 -12.50 17.94 6.34
N LYS A 135 -11.57 17.03 6.68
CA LYS A 135 -10.20 17.30 7.11
C LYS A 135 -9.25 17.62 5.95
N GLY A 136 -9.58 17.19 4.73
CA GLY A 136 -8.86 17.53 3.50
C GLY A 136 -7.87 16.47 3.01
N CYS A 137 -8.09 15.19 3.32
CA CYS A 137 -7.26 14.11 2.79
C CYS A 137 -7.25 14.08 1.25
N ASP A 138 -6.09 13.82 0.63
CA ASP A 138 -5.96 13.66 -0.83
C ASP A 138 -6.32 12.24 -1.30
N GLY A 139 -6.12 11.26 -0.42
CA GLY A 139 -6.43 9.86 -0.65
C GLY A 139 -6.71 9.10 0.64
N ILE A 140 -7.13 7.84 0.51
CA ILE A 140 -7.52 6.95 1.61
C ILE A 140 -6.73 5.65 1.53
N GLU A 141 -6.12 5.22 2.63
CA GLU A 141 -5.70 3.83 2.83
C GLU A 141 -6.90 3.08 3.43
N PHE A 142 -7.44 2.13 2.67
CA PHE A 142 -8.48 1.22 3.14
C PHE A 142 -7.81 -0.07 3.62
N ASP A 143 -7.53 -0.18 4.92
CA ASP A 143 -6.81 -1.33 5.47
C ASP A 143 -7.72 -2.54 5.79
N ASN A 144 -7.12 -3.72 5.93
CA ASN A 144 -7.79 -5.00 6.20
C ASN A 144 -8.86 -5.38 5.16
N VAL A 145 -8.64 -5.05 3.88
CA VAL A 145 -9.52 -5.43 2.75
C VAL A 145 -9.23 -6.83 2.19
N ASP A 146 -8.67 -7.70 3.04
CA ASP A 146 -8.27 -9.09 2.76
C ASP A 146 -9.04 -10.10 3.66
N THR A 147 -10.22 -9.73 4.18
CA THR A 147 -11.02 -10.60 5.05
C THR A 147 -11.27 -11.99 4.44
N PHE A 148 -11.43 -12.08 3.12
CA PHE A 148 -11.67 -13.34 2.40
C PHE A 148 -10.53 -14.38 2.48
N THR A 149 -9.29 -13.96 2.78
CA THR A 149 -8.13 -14.87 2.99
C THR A 149 -7.78 -15.04 4.47
N ASN A 150 -8.16 -14.09 5.33
CA ASN A 150 -7.73 -14.02 6.73
C ASN A 150 -8.78 -14.46 7.78
N VAL A 151 -9.94 -14.99 7.37
CA VAL A 151 -10.96 -15.52 8.30
C VAL A 151 -11.31 -16.99 8.05
N ASP A 152 -11.52 -17.73 9.14
CA ASP A 152 -12.02 -19.12 9.15
C ASP A 152 -13.47 -19.12 9.64
N TRP A 153 -14.40 -18.67 8.78
CA TRP A 153 -15.84 -18.68 9.05
C TRP A 153 -16.52 -19.84 8.31
N ASP A 154 -17.45 -20.53 8.97
CA ASP A 154 -18.30 -21.55 8.33
C ASP A 154 -19.06 -21.00 7.10
N ASP A 155 -19.37 -19.70 7.11
CA ASP A 155 -19.98 -18.91 6.04
C ASP A 155 -19.00 -17.87 5.45
N ALA A 156 -17.78 -18.32 5.13
CA ALA A 156 -16.66 -17.50 4.62
C ALA A 156 -17.06 -16.44 3.59
N ILE A 157 -16.42 -15.27 3.69
CA ILE A 157 -16.45 -14.20 2.68
C ILE A 157 -15.92 -14.76 1.36
N THR A 158 -16.64 -14.54 0.26
CA THR A 158 -16.18 -14.94 -1.08
C THR A 158 -15.30 -13.88 -1.73
N VAL A 159 -14.53 -14.27 -2.74
CA VAL A 159 -13.80 -13.33 -3.61
C VAL A 159 -14.77 -12.32 -4.23
N GLU A 160 -15.95 -12.76 -4.65
CA GLU A 160 -17.00 -11.92 -5.21
C GLU A 160 -17.56 -10.91 -4.20
N ASP A 161 -17.68 -11.28 -2.92
CA ASP A 161 -18.07 -10.36 -1.84
C ASP A 161 -17.00 -9.28 -1.64
N GLN A 162 -15.72 -9.67 -1.52
CA GLN A 162 -14.60 -8.74 -1.34
C GLN A 162 -14.49 -7.77 -2.52
N LEU A 163 -14.46 -8.28 -3.75
CA LEU A 163 -14.41 -7.46 -4.96
C LEU A 163 -15.59 -6.48 -5.06
N LYS A 164 -16.78 -6.84 -4.57
CA LYS A 164 -17.95 -5.95 -4.53
C LYS A 164 -17.79 -4.85 -3.48
N TYR A 165 -17.20 -5.17 -2.32
CA TYR A 165 -16.97 -4.22 -1.25
C TYR A 165 -15.84 -3.22 -1.61
N ASP A 166 -14.72 -3.70 -2.11
CA ASP A 166 -13.56 -2.87 -2.49
C ASP A 166 -13.91 -1.89 -3.62
N LYS A 167 -14.66 -2.36 -4.64
CA LYS A 167 -15.18 -1.51 -5.71
C LYS A 167 -16.14 -0.45 -5.20
N TRP A 168 -16.92 -0.76 -4.16
CA TRP A 168 -17.78 0.22 -3.50
C TRP A 168 -16.97 1.25 -2.70
N LEU A 169 -16.00 0.83 -1.88
CA LEU A 169 -15.11 1.71 -1.12
C LEU A 169 -14.40 2.72 -2.03
N ALA A 170 -13.76 2.26 -3.10
CA ALA A 170 -13.08 3.13 -4.05
C ALA A 170 -14.04 4.13 -4.74
N THR A 171 -15.23 3.66 -5.13
CA THR A 171 -16.28 4.52 -5.70
C THR A 171 -16.70 5.62 -4.72
N GLU A 172 -16.85 5.31 -3.43
CA GLU A 172 -17.23 6.29 -2.40
C GLU A 172 -16.11 7.29 -2.10
N ALA A 173 -14.83 6.93 -2.22
CA ALA A 173 -13.71 7.88 -2.18
C ALA A 173 -13.73 8.81 -3.41
N HIS A 174 -13.92 8.27 -4.62
CA HIS A 174 -13.99 9.05 -5.87
C HIS A 174 -15.17 10.03 -5.87
N ASN A 175 -16.34 9.62 -5.36
CA ASN A 175 -17.51 10.48 -5.15
C ASN A 175 -17.23 11.67 -4.22
N ARG A 176 -16.19 11.58 -3.40
CA ARG A 176 -15.73 12.61 -2.46
C ARG A 176 -14.51 13.38 -2.95
N ASN A 177 -14.05 13.10 -4.17
CA ASN A 177 -12.85 13.65 -4.80
C ASN A 177 -11.56 13.33 -4.03
N MET A 178 -11.47 12.11 -3.48
CA MET A 178 -10.26 11.55 -2.87
C MET A 178 -9.78 10.34 -3.69
N ALA A 179 -8.47 10.11 -3.72
CA ALA A 179 -7.85 8.94 -4.33
C ALA A 179 -8.13 7.67 -3.50
N ALA A 180 -8.32 6.52 -4.16
CA ALA A 180 -8.51 5.24 -3.48
C ALA A 180 -7.20 4.42 -3.44
N GLY A 181 -6.76 4.03 -2.24
CA GLY A 181 -5.61 3.17 -2.00
C GLY A 181 -6.00 1.72 -1.70
N PHE A 182 -5.44 0.78 -2.45
CA PHE A 182 -5.66 -0.66 -2.25
C PHE A 182 -4.56 -1.26 -1.37
N LYS A 183 -4.92 -1.91 -0.27
CA LYS A 183 -3.97 -2.42 0.72
C LYS A 183 -3.82 -3.95 0.63
N ASN A 184 -2.57 -4.40 0.51
CA ASN A 184 -2.19 -5.82 0.44
C ASN A 184 -3.03 -6.60 -0.60
N SER A 185 -3.71 -7.68 -0.20
CA SER A 185 -4.76 -8.36 -0.98
C SER A 185 -4.35 -8.76 -2.41
N ILE A 186 -3.15 -9.35 -2.54
CA ILE A 186 -2.41 -9.57 -3.79
C ILE A 186 -3.24 -10.30 -4.86
N GLU A 187 -4.06 -11.26 -4.44
CA GLU A 187 -4.89 -12.09 -5.33
C GLU A 187 -5.91 -11.28 -6.14
N LEU A 188 -6.26 -10.07 -5.71
CA LEU A 188 -7.28 -9.22 -6.35
C LEU A 188 -6.68 -8.07 -7.18
N LEU A 189 -5.34 -7.95 -7.26
CA LEU A 189 -4.68 -6.85 -7.98
C LEU A 189 -5.13 -6.74 -9.45
N ASP A 190 -5.27 -7.86 -10.16
CA ASP A 190 -5.66 -7.82 -11.58
C ASP A 190 -7.10 -7.32 -11.80
N ASP A 191 -8.01 -7.64 -10.87
CA ASP A 191 -9.42 -7.25 -10.88
C ASP A 191 -9.68 -5.80 -10.41
N LEU A 192 -8.73 -5.20 -9.69
CA LEU A 192 -8.90 -3.91 -9.00
C LEU A 192 -7.97 -2.78 -9.51
N LYS A 193 -6.94 -3.09 -10.31
CA LYS A 193 -6.04 -2.10 -10.96
C LYS A 193 -6.71 -1.05 -11.87
N ASP A 194 -7.97 -1.23 -12.24
CA ASP A 194 -8.75 -0.27 -13.03
C ASP A 194 -9.69 0.59 -12.17
N ILE A 195 -9.69 0.36 -10.85
CA ILE A 195 -10.61 0.96 -9.88
C ILE A 195 -9.85 1.78 -8.83
N PHE A 196 -8.69 1.32 -8.36
CA PHE A 196 -7.87 2.04 -7.38
C PHE A 196 -6.80 2.94 -8.04
N ASP A 197 -6.37 3.98 -7.33
CA ASP A 197 -5.43 5.01 -7.83
C ASP A 197 -3.99 4.84 -7.30
N PHE A 198 -3.83 4.02 -6.26
CA PHE A 198 -2.55 3.51 -5.78
C PHE A 198 -2.75 2.19 -5.06
N ALA A 199 -1.66 1.47 -4.82
CA ALA A 199 -1.61 0.41 -3.83
C ALA A 199 -0.65 0.74 -2.69
N ILE A 200 -0.91 0.16 -1.52
CA ILE A 200 -0.01 0.07 -0.38
C ILE A 200 0.25 -1.42 -0.13
N ASN A 201 1.50 -1.77 0.12
CA ASN A 201 1.92 -3.11 0.49
C ASN A 201 2.78 -3.08 1.74
N GLU A 202 2.64 -4.12 2.55
CA GLU A 202 3.59 -4.48 3.58
C GLU A 202 4.34 -5.75 3.19
N GLU A 203 5.66 -5.75 3.42
CA GLU A 203 6.50 -6.95 3.38
C GLU A 203 6.54 -7.75 2.06
N CYS A 204 6.32 -7.16 0.88
CA CYS A 204 6.39 -7.93 -0.38
C CYS A 204 7.72 -8.69 -0.57
N ASN A 205 8.81 -8.24 0.09
CA ASN A 205 10.09 -8.91 0.06
C ASN A 205 10.13 -10.23 0.84
N GLU A 206 9.32 -10.40 1.88
CA GLU A 206 9.28 -11.59 2.72
C GLU A 206 8.42 -12.66 2.05
N TYR A 207 7.28 -12.26 1.50
CA TYR A 207 6.34 -13.15 0.80
C TYR A 207 6.70 -13.42 -0.68
N ASN A 208 7.70 -12.72 -1.22
CA ASN A 208 8.18 -12.83 -2.61
C ASN A 208 7.07 -12.46 -3.64
N GLU A 209 6.43 -11.33 -3.43
CA GLU A 209 5.25 -10.84 -4.18
C GLU A 209 5.45 -9.44 -4.78
N CYS A 210 6.65 -8.83 -4.65
CA CYS A 210 6.88 -7.46 -5.12
C CYS A 210 6.64 -7.27 -6.64
N ASP A 211 6.84 -8.32 -7.46
CA ASP A 211 6.64 -8.29 -8.91
C ASP A 211 5.15 -8.39 -9.31
N ASP A 212 4.27 -8.88 -8.43
CA ASP A 212 2.83 -8.99 -8.72
C ASP A 212 2.19 -7.59 -8.85
N TYR A 213 2.73 -6.61 -8.12
CA TYR A 213 2.40 -5.18 -8.28
C TYR A 213 2.79 -4.58 -9.64
N SER A 214 3.51 -5.31 -10.50
CA SER A 214 3.75 -4.88 -11.88
C SER A 214 2.45 -4.61 -12.66
N VAL A 215 1.31 -5.23 -12.30
CA VAL A 215 0.01 -4.95 -12.94
C VAL A 215 -0.52 -3.53 -12.66
N PHE A 216 -0.15 -2.94 -11.51
CA PHE A 216 -0.40 -1.52 -11.19
C PHE A 216 0.65 -0.62 -11.87
N LEU A 217 1.94 -0.93 -11.71
CA LEU A 217 3.04 -0.13 -12.26
C LEU A 217 2.96 0.03 -13.80
N ASN A 218 2.60 -1.04 -14.52
CA ASN A 218 2.42 -1.04 -15.98
C ASN A 218 1.25 -0.15 -16.45
N LYS A 219 0.32 0.19 -15.56
CA LYS A 219 -0.76 1.16 -15.80
C LYS A 219 -0.40 2.58 -15.33
N ASN A 220 0.85 2.81 -14.91
CA ASN A 220 1.33 4.06 -14.32
C ASN A 220 0.54 4.42 -13.03
N ILE A 221 0.24 3.41 -12.21
CA ILE A 221 -0.41 3.56 -10.90
C ILE A 221 0.65 3.39 -9.82
N ALA A 222 0.68 4.29 -8.82
CA ALA A 222 1.69 4.23 -7.75
C ALA A 222 1.52 3.00 -6.87
N VAL A 223 2.65 2.49 -6.35
CA VAL A 223 2.69 1.41 -5.37
C VAL A 223 3.67 1.81 -4.28
N PHE A 224 3.13 2.01 -3.09
CA PHE A 224 3.84 2.36 -1.87
C PHE A 224 4.12 1.07 -1.08
N VAL A 225 5.35 0.88 -0.62
CA VAL A 225 5.81 -0.40 -0.06
C VAL A 225 6.56 -0.16 1.25
N ALA A 226 6.06 -0.71 2.35
CA ALA A 226 6.66 -0.65 3.67
C ALA A 226 7.29 -2.00 4.03
N LEU A 227 8.59 -2.01 4.32
CA LEU A 227 9.36 -3.22 4.61
C LEU A 227 9.97 -3.13 6.01
N TYR A 228 9.85 -4.18 6.83
CA TYR A 228 10.33 -4.18 8.21
C TYR A 228 11.72 -4.81 8.31
N GLY A 229 12.74 -4.02 8.68
CA GLY A 229 14.12 -4.52 8.65
C GLY A 229 15.19 -3.47 8.95
N TYR A 230 16.45 -3.90 8.86
CA TYR A 230 17.60 -3.01 9.00
C TYR A 230 18.37 -2.89 7.68
N PRO A 231 18.61 -1.67 7.15
CA PRO A 231 19.43 -1.47 5.95
C PRO A 231 20.90 -1.93 6.08
N THR A 232 21.34 -2.27 7.29
CA THR A 232 22.64 -2.86 7.60
C THR A 232 22.66 -4.39 7.49
N ASP A 233 21.50 -5.05 7.48
CA ASP A 233 21.40 -6.49 7.27
C ASP A 233 21.51 -6.83 5.78
N LYS A 234 22.58 -7.55 5.42
CA LYS A 234 22.86 -7.91 4.03
C LYS A 234 21.90 -8.96 3.49
N THR A 235 21.33 -9.84 4.31
CA THR A 235 20.39 -10.86 3.89
C THR A 235 19.08 -10.21 3.48
N PHE A 236 18.53 -9.37 4.37
CA PHE A 236 17.35 -8.55 4.12
C PHE A 236 17.52 -7.68 2.85
N MET A 237 18.59 -6.89 2.80
CA MET A 237 18.85 -6.02 1.65
C MET A 237 19.08 -6.77 0.33
N ASN A 238 19.73 -7.95 0.35
CA ASN A 238 19.87 -8.77 -0.85
C ASN A 238 18.51 -9.32 -1.33
N GLY A 239 17.62 -9.72 -0.40
CA GLY A 239 16.26 -10.15 -0.70
C GLY A 239 15.49 -9.06 -1.45
N ILE A 240 15.44 -7.85 -0.89
CA ILE A 240 14.85 -6.67 -1.55
C ILE A 240 15.48 -6.45 -2.94
N CYS A 241 16.82 -6.34 -3.02
CA CYS A 241 17.52 -6.05 -4.27
C CYS A 241 17.28 -7.07 -5.39
N SER A 242 16.98 -8.34 -5.05
CA SER A 242 16.67 -9.38 -6.04
C SER A 242 15.26 -9.28 -6.60
N GLN A 243 14.31 -8.73 -5.85
CA GLN A 243 12.89 -8.68 -6.22
C GLN A 243 12.48 -7.35 -6.86
N VAL A 244 12.97 -6.21 -6.34
CA VAL A 244 12.49 -4.87 -6.76
C VAL A 244 13.21 -4.31 -7.99
N LYS A 245 14.07 -5.10 -8.64
CA LYS A 245 14.92 -4.63 -9.74
C LYS A 245 14.10 -4.25 -10.99
N GLY A 246 14.06 -2.96 -11.29
CA GLY A 246 13.34 -2.43 -12.45
C GLY A 246 11.87 -2.11 -12.17
N LEU A 247 11.40 -2.38 -10.94
CA LEU A 247 10.09 -1.95 -10.48
C LEU A 247 10.22 -0.53 -9.89
N ASN A 248 9.40 0.41 -10.34
CA ASN A 248 9.40 1.79 -9.84
C ASN A 248 8.52 1.92 -8.57
N LEU A 249 8.77 1.03 -7.61
CA LEU A 249 8.10 0.99 -6.31
C LEU A 249 8.60 2.13 -5.42
N SER A 250 7.68 2.75 -4.69
CA SER A 250 8.00 3.72 -3.65
C SER A 250 8.26 2.97 -2.34
N ILE A 251 9.53 2.63 -2.05
CA ILE A 251 9.88 1.76 -0.92
C ILE A 251 10.42 2.56 0.27
N ILE A 252 9.91 2.26 1.47
CA ILE A 252 10.47 2.67 2.76
C ILE A 252 10.79 1.44 3.61
N ILE A 253 11.89 1.51 4.35
CA ILE A 253 12.25 0.52 5.37
C ILE A 253 11.89 1.10 6.74
N LYS A 254 11.04 0.40 7.48
CA LYS A 254 10.54 0.73 8.83
C LYS A 254 11.24 -0.13 9.88
N ASP A 255 11.11 0.24 11.15
CA ASP A 255 11.71 -0.54 12.25
C ASP A 255 11.06 -1.94 12.36
N PRO A 256 11.84 -3.02 12.64
CA PRO A 256 11.33 -4.40 12.76
C PRO A 256 10.34 -4.66 13.89
N SER A 257 9.97 -3.66 14.70
CA SER A 257 8.89 -3.75 15.69
C SER A 257 7.51 -3.42 15.14
N GLU A 258 7.38 -3.10 13.84
CA GLU A 258 6.12 -2.71 13.18
C GLU A 258 5.43 -1.51 13.88
N SER A 259 6.19 -0.70 14.62
CA SER A 259 5.64 0.37 15.47
C SER A 259 5.04 1.56 14.71
N LEU A 260 5.12 1.57 13.37
CA LEU A 260 4.63 2.62 12.45
C LEU A 260 4.95 4.05 12.90
N THR A 261 6.08 4.24 13.59
CA THR A 261 6.57 5.56 13.98
C THR A 261 7.06 6.34 12.75
N TYR A 262 7.28 7.66 12.87
CA TYR A 262 7.73 8.49 11.76
C TYR A 262 9.06 7.99 11.17
N ASP A 263 9.98 7.48 11.99
CA ASP A 263 11.31 7.09 11.55
C ASP A 263 11.27 6.02 10.44
N TYR A 264 12.11 6.22 9.42
CA TYR A 264 12.16 5.39 8.23
C TYR A 264 13.51 5.57 7.51
N THR A 265 13.86 4.59 6.69
CA THR A 265 14.89 4.75 5.65
C THR A 265 14.22 4.72 4.29
N ALA A 266 14.30 5.83 3.54
CA ALA A 266 13.95 5.83 2.12
C ALA A 266 14.88 4.88 1.35
N PHE A 267 14.32 3.90 0.64
CA PHE A 267 15.09 2.97 -0.17
C PHE A 267 15.33 3.54 -1.58
N GLU A 268 16.59 3.57 -1.99
CA GLU A 268 17.01 4.01 -3.32
C GLU A 268 17.83 2.87 -3.97
N TYR A 269 17.30 2.26 -5.04
CA TYR A 269 17.89 1.04 -5.63
C TYR A 269 19.38 1.19 -5.98
N GLU A 270 19.79 2.28 -6.63
CA GLU A 270 21.20 2.48 -7.02
C GLU A 270 22.13 2.62 -5.81
N LYS A 271 21.65 3.25 -4.73
CA LYS A 271 22.40 3.45 -3.48
C LYS A 271 22.64 2.14 -2.73
N PHE A 272 21.63 1.28 -2.64
CA PHE A 272 21.70 0.04 -1.87
C PHE A 272 22.13 -1.19 -2.70
N CYS A 273 21.68 -1.30 -3.95
CA CYS A 273 21.86 -2.47 -4.81
C CYS A 273 22.92 -2.27 -5.91
N GLY A 274 23.11 -1.03 -6.41
CA GLY A 274 23.99 -0.72 -7.55
C GLY A 274 25.47 -1.07 -7.33
N SER A 275 25.93 -1.09 -6.07
CA SER A 275 27.31 -1.41 -5.68
C SER A 275 27.74 -2.87 -5.95
N SER A 276 26.83 -3.77 -6.31
CA SER A 276 27.18 -5.14 -6.72
C SER A 276 27.93 -5.21 -8.07
N SER A 277 27.97 -4.11 -8.83
CA SER A 277 28.83 -3.97 -10.01
C SER A 277 30.29 -3.63 -9.62
N THR A 278 30.95 -4.53 -8.88
CA THR A 278 32.40 -4.39 -8.63
C THR A 278 33.16 -4.44 -9.95
N THR A 279 33.60 -3.27 -10.42
CA THR A 279 34.48 -3.12 -11.57
C THR A 279 35.69 -4.03 -11.41
N LYS A 280 35.73 -5.13 -12.17
CA LYS A 280 36.86 -6.03 -12.22
C LYS A 280 38.05 -5.24 -12.77
N LYS A 281 38.88 -4.72 -11.85
CA LYS A 281 40.02 -3.86 -12.16
C LYS A 281 41.07 -4.70 -12.90
N THR A 282 40.92 -4.79 -14.22
CA THR A 282 41.90 -5.42 -15.10
C THR A 282 43.15 -4.55 -15.09
N THR A 283 44.08 -4.89 -14.19
CA THR A 283 45.41 -4.30 -14.12
C THR A 283 46.21 -4.77 -15.33
N THR A 284 45.98 -4.15 -16.48
CA THR A 284 46.80 -4.37 -17.68
C THR A 284 48.12 -3.63 -17.53
N THR A 285 49.10 -4.30 -16.93
CA THR A 285 50.49 -3.82 -16.86
C THR A 285 51.10 -3.80 -18.26
N THR A 286 50.94 -2.68 -18.98
CA THR A 286 51.60 -2.50 -20.29
C THR A 286 52.88 -1.67 -20.14
N LYS A 287 53.98 -2.28 -20.57
CA LYS A 287 55.35 -1.77 -20.46
C LYS A 287 55.56 -0.53 -21.33
N LYS A 288 56.23 0.49 -20.78
CA LYS A 288 56.61 1.74 -21.47
C LYS A 288 57.62 1.45 -22.58
N THR A 289 57.34 1.91 -23.81
CA THR A 289 58.32 2.01 -24.92
C THR A 289 58.13 3.33 -25.65
N THR A 290 59.23 4.03 -25.92
CA THR A 290 59.27 5.43 -26.41
C THR A 290 59.40 5.52 -27.94
N THR A 291 59.02 6.68 -28.50
CA THR A 291 59.35 7.23 -29.86
C THR A 291 58.60 6.60 -31.07
N THR A 292 58.26 7.29 -32.17
CA THR A 292 58.57 8.68 -32.65
C THR A 292 57.36 9.31 -33.41
N THR A 293 57.30 10.64 -33.51
CA THR A 293 56.35 11.42 -34.34
C THR A 293 56.72 11.47 -35.83
N THR A 294 55.76 11.27 -36.75
CA THR A 294 55.76 11.85 -38.11
C THR A 294 54.32 12.05 -38.62
N ALA A 295 54.09 12.95 -39.58
CA ALA A 295 52.78 13.56 -39.84
C ALA A 295 52.16 13.30 -41.23
N LYS A 296 50.82 13.44 -41.29
CA LYS A 296 50.00 14.05 -42.37
C LYS A 296 50.08 13.46 -43.80
N LYS A 297 48.94 12.92 -44.30
CA LYS A 297 48.26 13.52 -45.48
C LYS A 297 46.79 13.09 -45.64
N THR A 298 45.97 14.05 -46.05
CA THR A 298 44.57 13.92 -46.49
C THR A 298 44.50 13.55 -47.97
N THR A 299 43.53 12.72 -48.38
CA THR A 299 42.98 12.75 -49.76
C THR A 299 41.48 12.43 -49.76
N THR A 300 40.72 13.19 -50.55
CA THR A 300 39.26 13.13 -50.71
C THR A 300 38.88 12.47 -52.02
N THR A 301 37.86 11.61 -52.06
CA THR A 301 37.05 11.36 -53.27
C THR A 301 35.64 10.89 -52.91
N THR A 302 34.63 11.46 -53.58
CA THR A 302 33.19 11.16 -53.42
C THR A 302 32.69 10.31 -54.62
N PRO A 303 31.38 10.07 -54.87
CA PRO A 303 30.84 8.72 -54.93
C PRO A 303 30.54 8.19 -56.35
N VAL A 304 30.27 6.89 -56.47
CA VAL A 304 29.66 6.30 -57.69
C VAL A 304 28.33 5.63 -57.35
N LYS A 305 27.31 5.95 -58.15
CA LYS A 305 25.92 5.51 -58.08
C LYS A 305 25.68 4.34 -59.03
N LYS A 306 24.92 3.31 -58.62
CA LYS A 306 24.21 2.42 -59.56
C LYS A 306 22.88 1.92 -58.99
N THR A 307 22.01 1.46 -59.87
CA THR A 307 20.54 1.63 -59.75
C THR A 307 19.82 0.30 -59.88
N THR A 308 18.66 0.17 -59.20
CA THR A 308 17.57 -0.82 -59.46
C THR A 308 17.93 -2.32 -59.25
N THR A 309 17.02 -3.21 -58.84
CA THR A 309 15.62 -3.36 -59.30
C THR A 309 14.68 -3.89 -58.20
N SER A 310 13.40 -3.54 -58.31
CA SER A 310 12.31 -4.04 -57.45
C SER A 310 11.78 -5.40 -57.92
N THR A 311 11.51 -6.31 -56.99
CA THR A 311 10.60 -7.44 -57.24
C THR A 311 9.63 -7.63 -56.06
N LYS A 312 8.34 -7.40 -56.33
CA LYS A 312 7.23 -7.56 -55.39
C LYS A 312 6.83 -9.04 -55.32
N LYS A 313 6.74 -9.64 -54.13
CA LYS A 313 6.09 -10.95 -53.96
C LYS A 313 5.13 -10.95 -52.77
N THR A 314 3.85 -11.07 -53.09
CA THR A 314 2.74 -11.26 -52.16
C THR A 314 2.74 -12.69 -51.64
N THR A 315 2.54 -12.90 -50.34
CA THR A 315 2.12 -14.20 -49.78
C THR A 315 1.08 -13.99 -48.68
N THR A 316 0.01 -14.77 -48.79
CA THR A 316 -1.24 -14.66 -48.04
C THR A 316 -1.11 -15.13 -46.59
N ALA A 317 -1.85 -14.52 -45.68
CA ALA A 317 -1.97 -14.96 -44.30
C ALA A 317 -2.72 -16.30 -44.19
N THR A 318 -2.19 -17.24 -43.38
CA THR A 318 -2.91 -18.44 -42.97
C THR A 318 -3.14 -18.40 -41.46
N LYS A 319 -4.41 -18.33 -41.08
CA LYS A 319 -4.91 -18.29 -39.70
C LYS A 319 -4.65 -19.63 -39.01
N LYS A 320 -3.79 -19.67 -37.98
CA LYS A 320 -3.56 -20.87 -37.17
C LYS A 320 -4.22 -20.74 -35.80
N THR A 321 -5.42 -21.28 -35.68
CA THR A 321 -6.09 -21.53 -34.40
C THR A 321 -5.20 -22.45 -33.54
N THR A 322 -4.88 -22.05 -32.32
CA THR A 322 -4.20 -22.92 -31.35
C THR A 322 -5.07 -23.04 -30.11
N THR A 323 -5.48 -24.27 -29.81
CA THR A 323 -6.34 -24.62 -28.68
C THR A 323 -5.61 -24.40 -27.35
N THR A 324 -6.19 -23.63 -26.44
CA THR A 324 -5.62 -23.40 -25.10
C THR A 324 -5.91 -24.60 -24.20
N THR A 325 -4.91 -25.45 -23.98
CA THR A 325 -5.00 -26.54 -23.00
C THR A 325 -4.96 -25.96 -21.58
N LYS A 326 -6.00 -26.18 -20.77
CA LYS A 326 -6.00 -25.81 -19.34
C LYS A 326 -4.80 -26.46 -18.65
N LYS A 327 -3.93 -25.65 -18.04
CA LYS A 327 -2.89 -26.15 -17.13
C LYS A 327 -3.52 -26.36 -15.75
N ALA A 328 -3.34 -27.54 -15.17
CA ALA A 328 -3.98 -27.91 -13.91
C ALA A 328 -3.38 -27.15 -12.72
N THR A 329 -4.24 -26.73 -11.80
CA THR A 329 -3.88 -26.15 -10.50
C THR A 329 -3.20 -27.20 -9.63
N THR A 330 -2.00 -26.91 -9.13
CA THR A 330 -1.29 -27.78 -8.19
C THR A 330 -1.56 -27.33 -6.76
N THR A 331 -2.59 -27.87 -6.12
CA THR A 331 -2.92 -27.57 -4.73
C THR A 331 -1.83 -28.08 -3.79
N ILE A 332 -1.01 -27.18 -3.23
CA ILE A 332 -0.06 -27.53 -2.17
C ILE A 332 -0.84 -27.69 -0.86
N LYS A 333 -1.03 -28.94 -0.45
CA LYS A 333 -1.78 -29.30 0.74
C LYS A 333 -0.93 -29.08 1.99
N LYS A 334 -1.15 -27.96 2.70
CA LYS A 334 -0.52 -27.63 4.00
C LYS A 334 -0.74 -28.82 4.96
N THR A 335 0.33 -29.53 5.29
CA THR A 335 0.25 -30.79 6.06
C THR A 335 0.45 -30.50 7.56
N THR A 336 -0.64 -30.31 8.29
CA THR A 336 -0.64 -30.13 9.74
C THR A 336 -0.47 -31.47 10.47
N THR A 337 0.65 -31.62 11.18
CA THR A 337 1.00 -32.85 11.92
C THR A 337 0.16 -33.00 13.20
N LYS A 338 -1.06 -33.52 13.06
CA LYS A 338 -1.99 -33.76 14.17
C LYS A 338 -1.50 -34.93 15.05
N LYS A 339 -0.88 -34.61 16.20
CA LYS A 339 -0.47 -35.62 17.18
C LYS A 339 -1.65 -36.08 18.04
N THR A 340 -2.23 -37.22 17.68
CA THR A 340 -3.30 -37.87 18.45
C THR A 340 -2.77 -38.48 19.75
N THR A 341 -3.43 -38.23 20.88
CA THR A 341 -3.31 -39.06 22.08
C THR A 341 -4.69 -39.34 22.69
N THR A 342 -4.87 -40.56 23.19
CA THR A 342 -6.19 -41.20 23.29
C THR A 342 -6.89 -40.95 24.63
N LYS A 343 -8.24 -40.96 24.61
CA LYS A 343 -9.12 -40.96 25.78
C LYS A 343 -8.69 -41.94 26.87
N LYS A 344 -8.88 -41.55 28.14
CA LYS A 344 -9.44 -42.45 29.15
C LYS A 344 -10.42 -41.70 30.05
N SER A 345 -11.57 -42.32 30.31
CA SER A 345 -12.65 -41.80 31.15
C SER A 345 -12.61 -42.47 32.53
N THR A 346 -12.87 -41.70 33.58
CA THR A 346 -13.37 -42.24 34.87
C THR A 346 -14.19 -41.18 35.60
N THR A 347 -15.41 -41.56 35.99
CA THR A 347 -16.37 -40.76 36.76
C THR A 347 -16.10 -40.86 38.26
N SER A 348 -16.18 -39.76 39.01
CA SER A 348 -16.62 -39.80 40.43
C SER A 348 -17.12 -38.42 40.91
N THR A 349 -17.83 -38.41 42.04
CA THR A 349 -18.67 -37.29 42.51
C THR A 349 -18.14 -36.63 43.79
N LYS A 350 -18.75 -35.46 44.11
CA LYS A 350 -19.14 -34.95 45.45
C LYS A 350 -18.25 -33.90 46.18
N LYS A 351 -18.93 -32.80 46.50
CA LYS A 351 -18.87 -31.91 47.70
C LYS A 351 -17.53 -31.28 48.17
N SER A 352 -17.52 -29.94 48.09
CA SER A 352 -17.33 -28.97 49.19
C SER A 352 -16.47 -29.34 50.42
N SER A 353 -15.40 -28.58 50.64
CA SER A 353 -15.21 -27.80 51.89
C SER A 353 -14.05 -26.78 51.80
N THR A 354 -14.24 -25.64 52.45
CA THR A 354 -13.23 -24.60 52.80
C THR A 354 -12.04 -25.16 53.59
N THR A 355 -10.84 -24.55 53.48
CA THR A 355 -9.94 -24.17 54.62
C THR A 355 -8.76 -23.29 54.16
N LYS A 356 -8.22 -22.49 55.10
CA LYS A 356 -7.18 -21.45 54.96
C LYS A 356 -5.77 -21.95 54.61
N LYS A 357 -5.12 -21.21 53.70
CA LYS A 357 -3.84 -20.47 53.85
C LYS A 357 -2.70 -21.11 54.68
N THR A 358 -1.62 -21.48 54.00
CA THR A 358 -0.24 -21.40 54.54
C THR A 358 0.76 -21.02 53.45
N THR A 359 1.77 -20.23 53.79
CA THR A 359 2.79 -19.67 52.89
C THR A 359 4.04 -20.55 52.78
N LYS A 360 4.65 -20.60 51.59
CA LYS A 360 6.12 -20.49 51.43
C LYS A 360 6.53 -20.12 50.00
N THR A 361 7.68 -19.46 49.90
CA THR A 361 8.23 -18.77 48.73
C THR A 361 9.16 -19.65 47.88
N SER A 362 9.17 -19.40 46.56
CA SER A 362 10.39 -19.41 45.74
C SER A 362 10.19 -18.52 44.51
N ALA A 363 11.29 -18.06 43.90
CA ALA A 363 11.29 -16.94 42.96
C ALA A 363 11.26 -17.37 41.47
N ALA A 364 10.70 -16.51 40.62
CA ALA A 364 10.95 -16.49 39.18
C ALA A 364 11.03 -15.03 38.67
N THR A 365 11.96 -14.79 37.75
CA THR A 365 12.41 -13.46 37.29
C THR A 365 11.77 -12.99 35.98
N LYS A 366 11.54 -11.66 35.88
CA LYS A 366 11.36 -10.85 34.64
C LYS A 366 10.04 -11.11 33.86
N LYS A 367 9.44 -10.14 33.17
CA LYS A 367 9.73 -8.69 32.99
C LYS A 367 8.40 -7.93 32.80
N CYS A 368 8.42 -6.60 32.95
CA CYS A 368 7.21 -5.78 33.15
C CYS A 368 6.29 -5.65 31.93
N SER A 369 4.98 -5.74 32.17
CA SER A 369 3.98 -4.91 31.49
C SER A 369 4.01 -3.49 32.08
N ILE A 370 3.80 -2.46 31.26
CA ILE A 370 3.51 -1.11 31.75
C ILE A 370 2.17 -0.66 31.16
N VAL A 371 1.23 -0.40 32.06
CA VAL A 371 -0.01 0.33 31.79
C VAL A 371 0.27 1.81 32.05
N VAL A 372 -0.18 2.71 31.17
CA VAL A 372 -0.22 4.16 31.47
C VAL A 372 -1.63 4.68 31.24
N SER A 373 -2.35 4.85 32.35
CA SER A 373 -3.62 5.56 32.38
C SER A 373 -3.86 6.16 33.76
N THR A 374 -3.47 7.41 33.97
CA THR A 374 -4.16 8.39 34.83
C THR A 374 -3.50 9.76 34.68
N VAL A 375 -4.28 10.78 34.32
CA VAL A 375 -3.94 12.19 34.51
C VAL A 375 -4.51 12.61 35.86
N THR A 376 -3.68 13.21 36.72
CA THR A 376 -4.14 13.84 37.96
C THR A 376 -3.79 15.33 37.90
N LYS A 377 -4.80 16.19 38.12
CA LYS A 377 -4.59 17.62 38.33
C LYS A 377 -3.82 17.87 39.63
N CYS A 378 -3.01 18.93 39.63
CA CYS A 378 -2.78 19.77 40.81
C CYS A 378 -3.16 21.21 40.43
N ASP A 379 -3.43 22.03 41.45
CA ASP A 379 -4.09 23.34 41.37
C ASP A 379 -3.31 24.45 40.65
#